data_AF-A0A6A8ARN9-F1
#
_entry.id   AF-A0A6A8ARN9-F1
#
_cell.length_a   1.000
_cell.length_b   1.000
_cell.length_c   1.000
_cell.angle_alpha   90.00
_cell.angle_beta   90.00
_cell.angle_gamma   90.00
#
_symmetry.space_group_name_H-M   'P 1'
#
loop_
_entity.id
_entity.type
_entity.pdbx_description
1 polymer ?
#
loop_
_entity_poly.entity_id
_entity_poly.type
_entity_poly.pdbx_seq_one_letter_code
_entity_poly.pdbx_strand_id
1 'polypeptide(L)' 'MDESVVKRVDPQGRISIPVEWRRSWKSDRVILRRHGDKIEVAPIDPILPSSLFDSIEVGGDVDFMDPHSLRRALLEPEKR' A
#
# COMPACT_ATOMS: atom_id res chain seq x y z
N MET A 1 12.13 -8.20 -21.83
CA MET A 1 13.52 -8.67 -21.73
C MET A 1 13.70 -9.08 -20.29
N ASP A 2 14.14 -10.32 -20.03
CA ASP A 2 14.31 -10.85 -18.68
C ASP A 2 15.76 -10.64 -18.26
N GLU A 3 15.99 -9.96 -17.13
CA GLU A 3 17.32 -9.68 -16.60
C GLU A 3 17.46 -10.33 -15.23
N SER A 4 18.52 -11.11 -15.02
CA SER A 4 18.76 -11.84 -13.78
C SER A 4 20.16 -11.56 -13.25
N VAL A 5 20.27 -11.28 -11.94
CA VAL A 5 21.56 -11.11 -11.26
C VAL A 5 21.61 -11.98 -10.01
N VAL A 6 22.74 -12.65 -9.78
CA VAL A 6 22.95 -13.42 -8.56
C VAL A 6 23.51 -12.49 -7.48
N LYS A 7 22.84 -12.46 -6.32
CA LYS A 7 23.29 -11.75 -5.13
C LYS A 7 23.37 -12.70 -3.96
N ARG A 8 24.39 -12.49 -3.12
CA ARG A 8 24.50 -13.18 -1.84
C ARG A 8 23.51 -12.54 -0.86
N VAL A 9 22.77 -13.37 -0.15
CA VAL A 9 21.97 -12.94 1.00
C VAL A 9 22.94 -12.70 2.15
N ASP A 10 22.85 -11.53 2.79
CA ASP A 10 23.69 -11.22 3.94
C ASP A 10 23.26 -12.05 5.17
N PRO A 11 24.06 -12.10 6.25
CA PRO A 11 23.72 -12.85 7.46
C PRO A 11 22.40 -12.42 8.13
N GLN A 12 21.89 -11.24 7.80
CA GLN A 12 20.62 -10.70 8.32
C GLN A 12 19.44 -11.00 7.37
N GLY A 13 19.65 -11.74 6.28
CA GLY A 13 18.61 -12.08 5.32
C GLY A 13 18.32 -11.01 4.27
N ARG A 14 19.17 -9.99 4.12
CA ARG A 14 18.92 -8.87 3.20
C ARG A 14 19.54 -9.13 1.82
N ILE A 15 18.92 -8.54 0.81
CA ILE A 15 19.43 -8.54 -0.58
C ILE A 15 19.56 -7.10 -1.09
N SER A 16 20.55 -6.87 -1.94
CA SER A 16 20.72 -5.58 -2.61
C SER A 16 20.06 -5.59 -3.98
N ILE A 17 19.15 -4.65 -4.22
CA ILE A 17 18.51 -4.45 -5.52
C ILE A 17 19.37 -3.47 -6.34
N PRO A 18 19.78 -3.84 -7.57
CA PRO A 18 20.53 -2.96 -8.45
C PRO A 18 19.87 -1.59 -8.62
N VAL A 19 20.68 -0.52 -8.66
CA VAL A 19 20.18 0.85 -8.80
C VAL A 19 19.36 1.03 -10.08
N GLU A 20 19.82 0.46 -11.19
CA GLU A 20 19.12 0.56 -12.48
C GLU A 20 17.71 -0.06 -12.45
N TRP A 21 17.49 -1.11 -11.64
CA TRP A 21 16.20 -1.78 -11.53
C TRP A 21 15.20 -1.01 -10.66
N ARG A 22 15.68 -0.21 -9.71
CA ARG A 22 14.85 0.57 -8.78
C ARG A 22 14.80 2.06 -9.10
N ARG A 23 15.47 2.52 -10.16
CA ARG A 23 15.59 3.94 -10.51
C ARG A 23 14.25 4.61 -10.79
N SER A 24 13.27 3.86 -11.28
CA SER A 24 11.91 4.34 -11.58
C SER A 24 10.95 4.27 -10.40
N TRP A 25 11.36 3.68 -9.27
CA TRP A 25 10.48 3.50 -8.11
C TRP A 25 10.23 4.84 -7.43
N LYS A 26 8.96 5.09 -7.08
CA LYS A 26 8.53 6.32 -6.39
C LYS A 26 8.65 6.23 -4.87
N SER A 27 8.98 5.05 -4.34
CA SER A 27 9.13 4.77 -2.91
C SER A 27 10.24 3.75 -2.67
N ASP A 28 10.80 3.80 -1.46
CA ASP A 28 11.70 2.78 -0.90
C ASP A 28 10.95 1.60 -0.27
N ARG A 29 9.61 1.63 -0.26
CA ARG A 29 8.76 0.56 0.25
C ARG A 29 8.49 -0.48 -0.84
N VAL A 30 8.60 -1.75 -0.45
CA VAL A 30 8.28 -2.90 -1.29
C VAL A 30 7.33 -3.84 -0.58
N ILE A 31 6.52 -4.54 -1.36
CA ILE A 31 5.79 -5.72 -0.91
C ILE A 31 6.61 -6.97 -1.24
N LEU A 32 6.68 -7.89 -0.30
CA LEU A 32 7.21 -9.24 -0.50
C LEU A 32 6.03 -10.20 -0.55
N ARG A 33 5.83 -10.86 -1.69
CA ARG A 33 4.82 -11.92 -1.84
C ARG A 33 5.51 -13.27 -1.95
N ARG A 34 5.10 -14.22 -1.10
CA ARG A 34 5.62 -15.59 -1.15
C ARG A 34 4.72 -16.43 -2.05
N HIS A 35 5.29 -16.96 -3.12
CA HIS A 35 4.66 -17.91 -4.03
C HIS A 35 5.42 -19.23 -3.97
N GLY A 36 5.04 -20.09 -3.02
CA GLY A 36 5.72 -21.37 -2.78
C GLY A 36 7.18 -21.19 -2.36
N ASP A 37 8.09 -21.54 -3.28
CA ASP A 37 9.55 -21.45 -3.17
C ASP A 37 10.12 -20.12 -3.69
N LYS A 38 9.28 -19.25 -4.27
CA LYS A 38 9.68 -17.96 -4.82
C LYS A 38 9.20 -16.80 -3.95
N ILE A 39 9.99 -15.74 -3.92
CA ILE A 39 9.61 -14.44 -3.36
C ILE A 39 9.56 -13.45 -4.51
N GLU A 40 8.38 -12.88 -4.73
CA GLU A 40 8.20 -11.74 -5.61
C GLU A 40 8.36 -10.45 -4.80
N VAL A 41 9.13 -9.52 -5.36
CA VAL A 41 9.37 -8.19 -4.78
C VAL A 41 8.81 -7.16 -5.74
N ALA A 42 7.88 -6.33 -5.27
CA ALA A 42 7.32 -5.23 -6.07
C ALA A 42 7.33 -3.92 -5.26
N PRO A 43 7.65 -2.77 -5.87
CA PRO A 43 7.52 -1.48 -5.21
C PRO A 43 6.05 -1.17 -4.90
N ILE A 44 5.82 -0.43 -3.82
CA ILE A 44 4.52 0.15 -3.51
C ILE A 44 4.58 1.64 -3.84
N ASP A 45 3.70 2.10 -4.74
CA ASP A 45 3.57 3.53 -5.01
C ASP A 45 3.04 4.24 -3.75
N PRO A 46 3.65 5.38 -3.36
CA PRO A 46 3.20 6.12 -2.20
C PRO A 46 1.80 6.67 -2.45
N ILE A 47 0.93 6.55 -1.46
CA ILE A 47 -0.39 7.18 -1.50
C ILE A 47 -0.18 8.67 -1.19
N LEU A 48 -0.63 9.54 -2.09
CA LEU A 48 -0.61 10.98 -1.85
C LEU A 48 -1.62 11.30 -0.73
N PRO A 49 -1.28 12.12 0.27
CA PRO A 49 -2.28 12.54 1.26
C PRO A 49 -3.50 13.18 0.60
N SER A 50 -3.30 13.92 -0.50
CA SER A 50 -4.37 14.53 -1.30
C SER A 50 -5.37 13.51 -1.85
N SER A 51 -4.96 12.28 -2.17
CA SER A 51 -5.88 11.26 -2.66
C SER A 51 -6.77 10.66 -1.56
N LEU A 52 -6.57 11.03 -0.29
CA LEU A 52 -7.34 10.51 0.84
C LEU A 52 -8.45 11.45 1.32
N PHE A 53 -8.40 12.75 0.97
CA PHE A 53 -9.31 13.77 1.50
C PHE A 53 -10.79 13.42 1.29
N ASP A 54 -11.11 12.77 0.17
CA ASP A 54 -12.49 12.37 -0.18
C ASP A 54 -12.63 10.85 -0.32
N SER A 55 -11.72 10.08 0.28
CA SER A 55 -11.72 8.61 0.15
C SER A 55 -12.78 7.90 1.00
N ILE A 56 -13.38 8.61 1.96
CA ILE A 56 -14.43 8.10 2.83
C ILE A 56 -15.71 8.85 2.49
N GLU A 57 -16.68 8.14 1.90
CA GLU A 57 -18.03 8.67 1.69
C GLU A 57 -18.90 8.29 2.89
N VAL A 58 -19.53 9.29 3.51
CA VAL A 58 -20.54 9.09 4.56
C VAL A 58 -21.91 9.41 3.97
N GLY A 59 -22.83 8.44 4.00
CA GLY A 59 -24.19 8.63 3.52
C GLY A 59 -25.06 9.38 4.52
N GLY A 60 -25.99 10.20 4.01
CA GLY A 60 -27.01 10.90 4.80
C GLY A 60 -26.60 12.28 5.32
N ASP A 61 -27.55 12.95 5.97
CA ASP A 61 -27.31 14.19 6.72
C ASP A 61 -26.78 13.84 8.11
N VAL A 62 -25.46 13.85 8.27
CA VAL A 62 -24.77 13.43 9.49
C VAL A 62 -24.09 14.63 10.13
N ASP A 63 -24.36 14.84 11.41
CA ASP A 63 -23.64 15.84 12.20
C ASP A 63 -22.21 15.36 12.50
N PHE A 64 -21.23 16.05 11.93
CA PHE A 64 -19.80 15.77 12.12
C PHE A 64 -19.29 16.11 13.53
N MET A 65 -20.07 16.87 14.31
CA MET A 65 -19.75 17.21 15.70
C MET A 65 -20.25 16.18 16.71
N ASP A 66 -21.09 15.22 16.31
CA ASP A 66 -21.56 14.11 17.15
C ASP A 66 -20.87 12.77 16.78
N PRO A 67 -19.93 12.28 17.60
CA PRO A 67 -19.25 11.01 17.38
C PRO A 67 -20.19 9.79 17.30
N HIS A 68 -21.34 9.83 17.96
CA HIS A 68 -22.29 8.72 17.95
C HIS A 68 -23.08 8.64 16.64
N SER A 69 -23.55 9.79 16.15
CA SER A 69 -24.17 9.91 14.82
C SER A 69 -23.21 9.47 13.71
N LEU A 70 -21.97 9.96 13.74
CA LEU A 70 -20.94 9.62 12.75
C LEU A 70 -20.62 8.12 12.75
N ARG A 71 -20.48 7.52 13.93
CA ARG A 71 -20.21 6.09 14.07
C ARG A 71 -21.36 5.23 13.54
N ARG A 72 -22.61 5.66 13.73
CA ARG A 72 -23.79 4.96 13.19
C ARG A 72 -23.77 5.00 11.66
N ALA A 73 -23.57 6.18 11.07
CA ALA A 73 -23.52 6.35 9.62
C ALA A 73 -22.39 5.57 8.93
N LEU A 74 -21.24 5.40 9.58
CA LEU A 74 -20.11 4.61 9.07
C LEU A 74 -20.34 3.09 9.15
N LEU A 75 -21.08 2.60 10.17
CA LEU A 75 -21.30 1.17 10.41
C LEU A 75 -22.57 0.63 9.73
N GLU A 76 -23.54 1.50 9.50
CA GLU A 76 -24.81 1.21 8.83
C GLU A 76 -24.93 2.06 7.57
N PRO A 77 -24.04 1.90 6.57
CA PRO A 77 -24.16 2.65 5.33
C PRO A 77 -25.53 2.32 4.72
N GLU A 78 -26.38 3.33 4.52
CA GLU A 78 -27.68 3.15 3.88
C GLU A 78 -27.47 2.36 2.58
N LYS A 79 -28.15 1.21 2.47
CA LYS A 79 -28.14 0.39 1.25
C LYS A 79 -28.68 1.26 0.12
N ARG A 80 -27.81 1.65 -0.82
CA ARG A 80 -28.23 2.12 -2.14
C ARG A 80 -28.77 0.97 -2.97
#